data_AF-A0A6P4F8B4-F1
#
_entry.id   AF-A0A6P4F8B4-F1
#
_cell.length_a   1.000
_cell.length_b   1.000
_cell.length_c   1.000
_cell.angle_alpha   90.00
_cell.angle_beta   90.00
_cell.angle_gamma   90.00
#
_symmetry.space_group_name_H-M   'P 1'
#
loop_
_entity.id
_entity.type
_entity.pdbx_description
1 polymer ?
#
loop_
_entity_poly.entity_id
_entity_poly.type
_entity_poly.pdbx_seq_one_letter_code
_entity_poly.pdbx_strand_id
1 'polypeptide(L)'
;MARNLEDSLIQANADFVNFDQHRKEYTTHYNALRDKLYTEWKGSDVLGKLVNGYTLGGGYGDNLKVSMPDEFDLVIHLVFPENDKIKVRADPRKPGNVILDMTEVMETIRNHHRAVFQLLQKIVNGKNELLEDKLQSSLQGLMSQAINKMGNQIEVDGVVSPICYKKCGPAHTIFVKGRYEYSVDFVPAIKLSAAQSVLAKAQKEHFGQTPHWDAIPKPMKPAQNNNPSFRASYYDAERRLLHGKNNLKNAIRLLKQHRNTKNNMGNLKSYYIKTLFLWEVTVQNDSYWQKPLKEILIEMLDKLGRTLALTSAKGKLLFFWDPKLDMFADLTENQRTDMYNCVIRSGYIFRRGDGNLTDDIKDNVKGSFTNNKDKGAENKPANGQGKKTGADAQTENKLKLKVETTPGSKLNPKPNEPKKTVAAKVQPAPAKQNQKPNEQKKPVEAKNGLKAKVKAEPVKPNPKPNEQKAAKVATSPVQANQPKPNPPVAVKQQQPANSSNPNGNGAKPKTNVNGNGDSKAQPPSSEKQNSNCLIN
;
A
#
# COMPACT_ATOMS: atom_id res chain seq x y z
N MET A 1 16.65 34.71 21.25
CA MET A 1 15.66 34.73 20.15
C MET A 1 14.27 34.67 20.75
N ALA A 2 13.28 35.35 20.16
CA ALA A 2 11.90 35.31 20.63
C ALA A 2 11.25 33.98 20.24
N ARG A 3 10.65 33.27 21.21
CA ARG A 3 10.01 31.97 20.96
C ARG A 3 8.79 32.18 20.06
N ASN A 4 8.81 31.65 18.85
CA ASN A 4 7.68 31.71 17.92
C ASN A 4 7.29 30.30 17.43
N LEU A 5 6.12 30.20 16.77
CA LEU A 5 5.58 28.92 16.32
C LEU A 5 6.41 28.26 15.21
N GLU A 6 7.04 29.03 14.31
CA GLU A 6 7.87 28.51 13.23
C GLU A 6 9.08 27.76 13.82
N ASP A 7 9.85 28.41 14.70
CA ASP A 7 10.98 27.80 15.41
C ASP A 7 10.56 26.51 16.14
N SER A 8 9.38 26.53 16.75
CA SER A 8 8.83 25.40 17.52
C SER A 8 8.41 24.22 16.62
N LEU A 9 7.92 24.49 15.41
CA LEU A 9 7.59 23.46 14.41
C LEU A 9 8.83 22.96 13.66
N ILE A 10 9.82 23.82 13.42
CA ILE A 10 11.13 23.42 12.89
C ILE A 10 11.82 22.47 13.89
N GLN A 11 11.85 22.83 15.18
CA GLN A 11 12.41 21.96 16.22
C GLN A 11 11.62 20.64 16.33
N ALA A 12 10.28 20.68 16.35
CA ALA A 12 9.47 19.45 16.37
C ALA A 12 9.68 18.57 15.12
N ASN A 13 9.96 19.18 13.96
CA ASN A 13 10.30 18.45 12.74
C ASN A 13 11.72 17.86 12.77
N ALA A 14 12.66 18.47 13.51
CA ALA A 14 13.96 17.85 13.79
C ALA A 14 13.80 16.67 14.77
N ASP A 15 13.20 16.93 15.94
CA ASP A 15 13.12 16.01 17.08
C ASP A 15 12.28 14.74 16.80
N PHE A 16 11.09 14.90 16.19
CA PHE A 16 10.05 13.85 16.16
C PHE A 16 9.70 13.35 14.76
N VAL A 17 10.39 13.84 13.72
CA VAL A 17 9.99 13.62 12.32
C VAL A 17 11.18 13.28 11.42
N ASN A 18 12.26 14.04 11.49
CA ASN A 18 13.47 13.81 10.69
C ASN A 18 14.41 12.77 11.34
N PHE A 19 13.85 11.65 11.77
CA PHE A 19 14.58 10.54 12.38
C PHE A 19 15.51 9.90 11.33
N ASP A 20 16.82 10.12 11.41
CA ASP A 20 17.82 9.49 10.50
C ASP A 20 18.65 8.38 11.16
N GLN A 21 18.62 8.33 12.50
CA GLN A 21 19.27 7.28 13.29
C GLN A 21 18.81 5.89 12.82
N HIS A 22 19.74 4.93 12.76
CA HIS A 22 19.53 3.57 12.22
C HIS A 22 19.10 3.44 10.75
N ARG A 23 18.74 4.52 10.01
CA ARG A 23 18.29 4.38 8.60
C ARG A 23 19.30 3.65 7.74
N LYS A 24 20.59 4.01 7.82
CA LYS A 24 21.67 3.36 7.06
C LYS A 24 21.76 1.87 7.38
N GLU A 25 21.78 1.52 8.66
CA GLU A 25 21.94 0.15 9.18
C GLU A 25 20.80 -0.76 8.68
N TYR A 26 19.55 -0.36 8.89
CA TYR A 26 18.38 -1.11 8.44
C TYR A 26 18.25 -1.13 6.92
N THR A 27 18.61 -0.04 6.21
CA THR A 27 18.56 -0.02 4.73
C THR A 27 19.58 -1.00 4.12
N THR A 28 20.77 -1.16 4.72
CA THR A 28 21.73 -2.21 4.31
C THR A 28 21.11 -3.60 4.46
N HIS A 29 20.51 -3.90 5.62
CA HIS A 29 19.89 -5.21 5.87
C HIS A 29 18.67 -5.48 4.97
N TYR A 30 17.81 -4.48 4.75
CA TYR A 30 16.71 -4.51 3.79
C TYR A 30 17.20 -4.77 2.36
N ASN A 31 18.28 -4.11 1.92
CA ASN A 31 18.87 -4.31 0.61
C ASN A 31 19.30 -5.78 0.43
N ALA A 32 20.03 -6.34 1.40
CA ALA A 32 20.47 -7.73 1.37
C ALA A 32 19.30 -8.74 1.34
N LEU A 33 18.25 -8.50 2.13
CA LEU A 33 17.02 -9.30 2.10
C LEU A 33 16.34 -9.25 0.72
N ARG A 34 16.16 -8.05 0.17
CA ARG A 34 15.58 -7.85 -1.17
C ARG A 34 16.40 -8.57 -2.23
N ASP A 35 17.72 -8.42 -2.23
CA ASP A 35 18.57 -8.89 -3.32
C ASP A 35 18.75 -10.42 -3.28
N LYS A 36 18.75 -11.05 -2.08
CA LYS A 36 18.63 -12.52 -1.95
C LYS A 36 17.29 -13.02 -2.52
N LEU A 37 16.17 -12.37 -2.17
CA LEU A 37 14.84 -12.74 -2.68
C LEU A 37 14.71 -12.55 -4.21
N TYR A 38 15.24 -11.44 -4.74
CA TYR A 38 15.27 -11.18 -6.19
C TYR A 38 16.12 -12.19 -6.95
N THR A 39 17.17 -12.74 -6.33
CA THR A 39 17.99 -13.80 -6.91
C THR A 39 17.17 -15.09 -7.04
N GLU A 40 16.43 -15.47 -5.99
CA GLU A 40 15.52 -16.63 -6.03
C GLU A 40 14.40 -16.49 -7.06
N TRP A 41 13.84 -15.29 -7.21
CA TRP A 41 12.80 -15.03 -8.22
C TRP A 41 13.34 -15.03 -9.65
N LYS A 42 14.55 -14.50 -9.90
CA LYS A 42 15.21 -14.59 -11.21
C LYS A 42 15.53 -16.04 -11.61
N GLY A 43 15.77 -16.92 -10.63
CA GLY A 43 15.91 -18.37 -10.85
C GLY A 43 14.61 -19.12 -11.14
N SER A 44 13.45 -18.44 -11.21
CA SER A 44 12.16 -19.06 -11.53
C SER A 44 11.84 -18.99 -13.02
N ASP A 45 11.52 -20.14 -13.61
CA ASP A 45 11.10 -20.29 -15.01
C ASP A 45 9.91 -19.42 -15.44
N VAL A 46 9.10 -18.98 -14.49
CA VAL A 46 7.93 -18.14 -14.76
C VAL A 46 8.13 -16.74 -14.18
N LEU A 47 8.47 -16.64 -12.88
CA LEU A 47 8.57 -15.33 -12.23
C LEU A 47 9.78 -14.52 -12.72
N GLY A 48 10.90 -15.18 -13.02
CA GLY A 48 12.09 -14.55 -13.59
C GLY A 48 11.88 -14.01 -15.01
N LYS A 49 10.83 -14.46 -15.70
CA LYS A 49 10.39 -13.94 -17.02
C LYS A 49 9.36 -12.80 -16.91
N LEU A 50 8.87 -12.50 -15.70
CA LEU A 50 7.89 -11.44 -15.44
C LEU A 50 8.47 -10.27 -14.63
N VAL A 51 9.38 -10.54 -13.67
CA VAL A 51 9.92 -9.51 -12.76
C VAL A 51 10.86 -8.55 -13.49
N ASN A 52 10.37 -7.32 -13.71
CA ASN A 52 11.05 -6.23 -14.38
C ASN A 52 11.46 -5.12 -13.39
N GLY A 53 12.24 -5.50 -12.37
CA GLY A 53 12.75 -4.60 -11.33
C GLY A 53 11.78 -4.31 -10.19
N TYR A 54 11.98 -3.18 -9.51
CA TYR A 54 11.17 -2.72 -8.37
C TYR A 54 11.08 -1.19 -8.29
N THR A 55 10.27 -0.69 -7.36
CA THR A 55 10.34 0.70 -6.89
C THR A 55 10.08 0.73 -5.38
N LEU A 56 11.06 1.21 -4.62
CA LEU A 56 10.87 1.51 -3.19
C LEU A 56 9.84 2.64 -3.10
N GLY A 57 8.73 2.39 -2.43
CA GLY A 57 7.54 3.24 -2.45
C GLY A 57 7.14 3.77 -1.08
N GLY A 58 5.89 4.20 -0.99
CA GLY A 58 5.22 4.58 0.25
C GLY A 58 6.04 5.51 1.15
N GLY A 59 6.23 5.12 2.42
CA GLY A 59 6.88 5.99 3.41
C GLY A 59 8.32 6.35 3.03
N TYR A 60 9.09 5.38 2.56
CA TYR A 60 10.50 5.55 2.23
C TYR A 60 10.71 6.20 0.86
N GLY A 61 10.05 5.69 -0.19
CA GLY A 61 10.19 6.18 -1.57
C GLY A 61 9.78 7.64 -1.78
N ASP A 62 8.74 8.11 -1.06
CA ASP A 62 8.32 9.52 -1.14
C ASP A 62 9.24 10.46 -0.33
N ASN A 63 10.16 9.93 0.48
CA ASN A 63 10.86 10.62 1.58
C ASN A 63 9.85 11.25 2.57
N LEU A 64 8.93 10.43 3.09
CA LEU A 64 7.85 10.83 3.99
C LEU A 64 7.73 9.94 5.25
N LYS A 65 8.70 9.08 5.56
CA LYS A 65 8.71 8.23 6.78
C LYS A 65 9.16 9.05 7.98
N VAL A 66 8.36 9.00 9.06
CA VAL A 66 8.45 9.86 10.25
C VAL A 66 8.72 9.08 11.55
N SER A 67 9.16 7.82 11.41
CA SER A 67 9.42 6.88 12.50
C SER A 67 10.65 6.03 12.15
N MET A 68 10.94 5.03 12.99
CA MET A 68 11.96 4.00 12.75
C MET A 68 11.95 3.43 11.32
N PRO A 69 13.06 2.86 10.84
CA PRO A 69 13.12 1.99 9.65
C PRO A 69 12.41 0.63 9.85
N ASP A 70 11.23 0.63 10.48
CA ASP A 70 10.43 -0.53 10.90
C ASP A 70 9.52 -1.15 9.80
N GLU A 71 9.39 -0.49 8.66
CA GLU A 71 8.50 -0.89 7.56
C GLU A 71 8.99 -0.25 6.24
N PHE A 72 9.14 -1.07 5.20
CA PHE A 72 9.53 -0.69 3.83
C PHE A 72 8.48 -1.15 2.80
N ASP A 73 7.84 -0.22 2.08
CA ASP A 73 6.97 -0.54 0.94
C ASP A 73 7.81 -0.83 -0.33
N LEU A 74 7.68 -2.00 -0.96
CA LEU A 74 8.40 -2.33 -2.20
C LEU A 74 7.45 -2.79 -3.32
N VAL A 75 7.29 -1.95 -4.35
CA VAL A 75 6.53 -2.30 -5.55
C VAL A 75 7.36 -3.23 -6.43
N ILE A 76 6.82 -4.40 -6.76
CA ILE A 76 7.46 -5.46 -7.55
C ILE A 76 6.85 -5.42 -8.94
N HIS A 77 7.63 -4.90 -9.89
CA HIS A 77 7.17 -4.68 -11.26
C HIS A 77 7.10 -6.00 -12.03
N LEU A 78 5.91 -6.34 -12.51
CA LEU A 78 5.63 -7.47 -13.37
C LEU A 78 5.29 -6.94 -14.77
N VAL A 79 5.93 -7.50 -15.79
CA VAL A 79 5.69 -7.22 -17.21
C VAL A 79 5.53 -8.55 -17.93
N PHE A 80 4.41 -8.74 -18.62
CA PHE A 80 4.21 -9.93 -19.45
C PHE A 80 4.96 -9.79 -20.78
N PRO A 81 5.31 -10.88 -21.48
CA PRO A 81 5.66 -10.78 -22.90
C PRO A 81 4.46 -10.17 -23.65
N GLU A 82 4.70 -9.30 -24.64
CA GLU A 82 3.65 -8.53 -25.35
C GLU A 82 2.78 -7.63 -24.44
N ASN A 83 3.35 -7.08 -23.36
CA ASN A 83 2.64 -6.30 -22.34
C ASN A 83 1.83 -5.10 -22.87
N ASP A 84 2.25 -4.53 -23.99
CA ASP A 84 1.59 -3.44 -24.72
C ASP A 84 0.22 -3.87 -25.31
N LYS A 85 0.05 -5.16 -25.63
CA LYS A 85 -1.21 -5.76 -26.08
C LYS A 85 -2.20 -6.09 -24.95
N ILE A 86 -1.86 -5.78 -23.70
CA ILE A 86 -2.84 -5.85 -22.59
C ILE A 86 -3.87 -4.74 -22.80
N LYS A 87 -5.11 -5.12 -23.08
CA LYS A 87 -6.22 -4.18 -23.23
C LYS A 87 -6.73 -3.77 -21.86
N VAL A 88 -6.60 -2.48 -21.55
CA VAL A 88 -7.00 -1.89 -20.27
C VAL A 88 -8.33 -1.17 -20.41
N ARG A 89 -9.24 -1.42 -19.47
CA ARG A 89 -10.51 -0.69 -19.33
C ARG A 89 -10.77 -0.39 -17.86
N ALA A 90 -11.45 0.72 -17.55
CA ALA A 90 -11.89 0.99 -16.17
C ALA A 90 -12.90 -0.08 -15.69
N ASP A 91 -12.92 -0.40 -14.40
CA ASP A 91 -14.02 -1.21 -13.82
C ASP A 91 -15.23 -0.30 -13.55
N PRO A 92 -16.34 -0.43 -14.31
CA PRO A 92 -17.49 0.47 -14.17
C PRO A 92 -18.17 0.39 -12.79
N ARG A 93 -17.84 -0.61 -11.96
CA ARG A 93 -18.40 -0.80 -10.62
C ARG A 93 -17.46 -0.33 -9.50
N LYS A 94 -16.19 -0.04 -9.82
CA LYS A 94 -15.14 0.24 -8.83
C LYS A 94 -14.25 1.40 -9.32
N PRO A 95 -14.65 2.65 -9.08
CA PRO A 95 -13.83 3.83 -9.36
C PRO A 95 -12.39 3.70 -8.84
N GLY A 96 -11.41 4.13 -9.63
CA GLY A 96 -9.99 3.94 -9.37
C GLY A 96 -9.44 2.52 -9.66
N ASN A 97 -10.27 1.57 -10.11
CA ASN A 97 -9.83 0.26 -10.57
C ASN A 97 -9.94 0.08 -12.10
N VAL A 98 -9.20 -0.89 -12.60
CA VAL A 98 -9.15 -1.34 -14.00
C VAL A 98 -9.38 -2.85 -14.11
N ILE A 99 -9.75 -3.29 -15.30
CA ILE A 99 -9.79 -4.69 -15.74
C ILE A 99 -8.79 -4.83 -16.89
N LEU A 100 -8.05 -5.94 -16.89
CA LEU A 100 -6.98 -6.25 -17.84
C LEU A 100 -7.39 -7.45 -18.69
N ASP A 101 -7.63 -7.22 -19.98
CA ASP A 101 -7.91 -8.26 -20.97
C ASP A 101 -6.59 -8.73 -21.62
N MET A 102 -6.33 -10.02 -21.49
CA MET A 102 -5.10 -10.69 -21.92
C MET A 102 -5.24 -11.41 -23.27
N THR A 103 -6.35 -11.23 -24.02
CA THR A 103 -6.64 -12.02 -25.23
C THR A 103 -5.52 -11.95 -26.27
N GLU A 104 -5.13 -10.76 -26.73
CA GLU A 104 -4.10 -10.59 -27.78
C GLU A 104 -2.70 -11.01 -27.30
N VAL A 105 -2.43 -10.89 -25.99
CA VAL A 105 -1.24 -11.45 -25.35
C VAL A 105 -1.24 -12.96 -25.48
N MET A 106 -2.31 -13.63 -25.00
CA MET A 106 -2.44 -15.08 -25.01
C MET A 106 -2.45 -15.68 -26.42
N GLU A 107 -2.98 -14.96 -27.41
CA GLU A 107 -2.90 -15.34 -28.82
C GLU A 107 -1.46 -15.26 -29.34
N THR A 108 -0.77 -14.14 -29.13
CA THR A 108 0.61 -13.96 -29.60
C THR A 108 1.59 -14.93 -28.91
N ILE A 109 1.55 -15.02 -27.58
CA ILE A 109 2.61 -15.72 -26.83
C ILE A 109 2.49 -17.25 -26.84
N ARG A 110 1.38 -17.80 -27.34
CA ARG A 110 1.00 -19.23 -27.28
C ARG A 110 2.14 -20.19 -27.64
N ASN A 111 2.85 -19.87 -28.73
CA ASN A 111 3.89 -20.73 -29.31
C ASN A 111 5.31 -20.37 -28.84
N HIS A 112 5.51 -19.20 -28.24
CA HIS A 112 6.83 -18.61 -28.00
C HIS A 112 7.19 -18.48 -26.50
N HIS A 113 6.20 -18.26 -25.62
CA HIS A 113 6.41 -18.15 -24.17
C HIS A 113 5.57 -19.18 -23.40
N ARG A 114 5.65 -20.46 -23.80
CA ARG A 114 4.82 -21.58 -23.31
C ARG A 114 4.60 -21.59 -21.79
N ALA A 115 5.64 -21.34 -20.99
CA ALA A 115 5.54 -21.31 -19.52
C ALA A 115 4.67 -20.15 -18.98
N VAL A 116 4.73 -18.97 -19.61
CA VAL A 116 3.89 -17.81 -19.25
C VAL A 116 2.47 -18.00 -19.79
N PHE A 117 2.31 -18.56 -20.99
CA PHE A 117 1.00 -18.95 -21.51
C PHE A 117 0.29 -19.94 -20.58
N GLN A 118 0.99 -20.98 -20.11
CA GLN A 118 0.50 -21.96 -19.14
C GLN A 118 0.23 -21.38 -17.74
N LEU A 119 0.82 -20.24 -17.38
CA LEU A 119 0.41 -19.46 -16.21
C LEU A 119 -0.91 -18.73 -16.51
N LEU A 120 -0.97 -17.96 -17.61
CA LEU A 120 -2.16 -17.17 -17.97
C LEU A 120 -3.42 -18.04 -18.06
N GLN A 121 -3.34 -19.23 -18.68
CA GLN A 121 -4.43 -20.22 -18.72
C GLN A 121 -5.01 -20.61 -17.35
N LYS A 122 -4.29 -20.38 -16.24
CA LYS A 122 -4.71 -20.66 -14.85
C LYS A 122 -5.13 -19.42 -14.07
N ILE A 123 -4.79 -18.22 -14.57
CA ILE A 123 -5.00 -16.95 -13.86
C ILE A 123 -5.84 -15.92 -14.63
N VAL A 124 -6.45 -16.30 -15.76
CA VAL A 124 -7.51 -15.53 -16.43
C VAL A 124 -8.88 -16.20 -16.25
N ASN A 125 -9.97 -15.47 -16.49
CA ASN A 125 -11.31 -16.03 -16.60
C ASN A 125 -11.65 -16.48 -18.04
N GLY A 126 -12.86 -16.99 -18.27
CA GLY A 126 -13.34 -17.41 -19.60
C GLY A 126 -13.53 -16.30 -20.65
N LYS A 127 -13.17 -15.04 -20.32
CA LYS A 127 -13.07 -13.90 -21.24
C LYS A 127 -11.62 -13.41 -21.40
N ASN A 128 -10.64 -14.20 -20.96
CA ASN A 128 -9.23 -13.84 -20.83
C ASN A 128 -8.95 -12.61 -19.94
N GLU A 129 -9.89 -12.17 -19.12
CA GLU A 129 -9.64 -11.11 -18.14
C GLU A 129 -8.80 -11.68 -17.00
N LEU A 130 -7.70 -11.00 -16.67
CA LEU A 130 -6.79 -11.44 -15.61
C LEU A 130 -7.48 -11.41 -14.24
N LEU A 131 -7.19 -12.40 -13.39
CA LEU A 131 -7.83 -12.58 -12.08
C LEU A 131 -6.86 -12.25 -10.93
N GLU A 132 -7.27 -11.27 -10.13
CA GLU A 132 -6.54 -10.76 -8.96
C GLU A 132 -6.24 -11.86 -7.93
N ASP A 133 -7.27 -12.63 -7.55
CA ASP A 133 -7.16 -13.71 -6.57
C ASP A 133 -6.27 -14.87 -7.05
N LYS A 134 -6.25 -15.14 -8.35
CA LYS A 134 -5.43 -16.20 -8.96
C LYS A 134 -3.97 -15.77 -9.10
N LEU A 135 -3.71 -14.53 -9.51
CA LEU A 135 -2.36 -13.96 -9.53
C LEU A 135 -1.77 -13.92 -8.11
N GLN A 136 -2.52 -13.41 -7.13
CA GLN A 136 -2.14 -13.40 -5.71
C GLN A 136 -1.84 -14.81 -5.17
N SER A 137 -2.62 -15.82 -5.57
CA SER A 137 -2.39 -17.21 -5.15
C SER A 137 -1.13 -17.81 -5.79
N SER A 138 -0.89 -17.52 -7.07
CA SER A 138 0.33 -17.98 -7.77
C SER A 138 1.59 -17.33 -7.19
N LEU A 139 1.57 -16.02 -6.94
CA LEU A 139 2.69 -15.29 -6.33
C LEU A 139 2.93 -15.72 -4.88
N GLN A 140 1.87 -16.03 -4.12
CA GLN A 140 1.98 -16.57 -2.77
C GLN A 140 2.75 -17.90 -2.74
N GLY A 141 2.52 -18.80 -3.71
CA GLY A 141 3.28 -20.06 -3.83
C GLY A 141 4.75 -19.83 -4.15
N LEU A 142 5.05 -18.92 -5.08
CA LEU A 142 6.41 -18.54 -5.47
C LEU A 142 7.18 -17.87 -4.31
N MET A 143 6.52 -17.01 -3.54
CA MET A 143 7.09 -16.41 -2.32
C MET A 143 7.42 -17.48 -1.28
N SER A 144 6.48 -18.37 -0.94
CA SER A 144 6.74 -19.48 0.01
C SER A 144 7.93 -20.35 -0.43
N GLN A 145 8.06 -20.64 -1.72
CA GLN A 145 9.20 -21.42 -2.24
C GLN A 145 10.54 -20.69 -2.06
N ALA A 146 10.60 -19.39 -2.37
CA ALA A 146 11.82 -18.60 -2.19
C ALA A 146 12.22 -18.51 -0.70
N ILE A 147 11.27 -18.22 0.19
CA ILE A 147 11.53 -18.10 1.64
C ILE A 147 12.00 -19.44 2.25
N ASN A 148 11.43 -20.56 1.80
CA ASN A 148 11.88 -21.90 2.20
C ASN A 148 13.33 -22.18 1.77
N LYS A 149 13.70 -21.86 0.51
CA LYS A 149 15.09 -22.00 0.03
C LYS A 149 16.07 -21.08 0.77
N MET A 150 15.62 -19.88 1.16
CA MET A 150 16.40 -18.97 1.99
C MET A 150 16.63 -19.50 3.42
N GLY A 151 16.00 -20.61 3.81
CA GLY A 151 16.12 -21.23 5.13
C GLY A 151 15.25 -20.59 6.20
N ASN A 152 14.23 -19.80 5.81
CA ASN A 152 13.47 -18.91 6.71
C ASN A 152 14.37 -17.92 7.49
N GLN A 153 15.53 -17.56 6.94
CA GLN A 153 16.44 -16.56 7.52
C GLN A 153 17.20 -15.74 6.46
N ILE A 154 17.70 -14.58 6.88
CA ILE A 154 18.67 -13.77 6.15
C ILE A 154 19.89 -13.55 7.06
N GLU A 155 21.08 -13.52 6.47
CA GLU A 155 22.33 -13.22 7.18
C GLU A 155 22.95 -11.99 6.52
N VAL A 156 23.34 -11.00 7.33
CA VAL A 156 23.95 -9.75 6.89
C VAL A 156 25.05 -9.39 7.88
N ASP A 157 26.28 -9.23 7.42
CA ASP A 157 27.45 -8.88 8.23
C ASP A 157 27.62 -9.77 9.50
N GLY A 158 27.39 -11.08 9.34
CA GLY A 158 27.43 -12.08 10.42
C GLY A 158 26.20 -12.09 11.36
N VAL A 159 25.22 -11.21 11.15
CA VAL A 159 23.96 -11.18 11.90
C VAL A 159 22.90 -12.03 11.19
N VAL A 160 22.62 -13.20 11.74
CA VAL A 160 21.49 -14.04 11.30
C VAL A 160 20.19 -13.49 11.88
N SER A 161 19.23 -13.16 11.01
CA SER A 161 17.90 -12.65 11.37
C SER A 161 16.82 -13.60 10.83
N PRO A 162 16.04 -14.27 11.70
CA PRO A 162 14.89 -15.07 11.27
C PRO A 162 13.85 -14.23 10.52
N ILE A 163 13.24 -14.81 9.49
CA ILE A 163 12.18 -14.16 8.71
C ILE A 163 10.90 -14.98 8.68
N CYS A 164 9.76 -14.29 8.68
CA CYS A 164 8.42 -14.89 8.60
C CYS A 164 7.62 -14.24 7.48
N TYR A 165 6.93 -15.05 6.68
CA TYR A 165 6.15 -14.58 5.52
C TYR A 165 4.64 -14.64 5.77
N LYS A 166 3.92 -13.57 5.41
CA LYS A 166 2.45 -13.50 5.43
C LYS A 166 1.92 -12.63 4.28
N LYS A 167 0.74 -12.97 3.72
CA LYS A 167 0.02 -12.09 2.80
C LYS A 167 -0.81 -11.05 3.57
N CYS A 168 -0.57 -9.76 3.33
CA CYS A 168 -1.20 -8.64 4.01
C CYS A 168 -1.91 -7.72 3.00
N GLY A 169 -3.19 -7.99 2.72
CA GLY A 169 -3.91 -7.29 1.66
C GLY A 169 -3.27 -7.55 0.30
N PRO A 170 -2.82 -6.53 -0.45
CA PRO A 170 -2.11 -6.74 -1.72
C PRO A 170 -0.67 -7.23 -1.54
N ALA A 171 -0.05 -7.04 -0.36
CA ALA A 171 1.37 -7.28 -0.15
C ALA A 171 1.68 -8.75 0.21
N HIS A 172 2.82 -9.24 -0.27
CA HIS A 172 3.51 -10.39 0.30
C HIS A 172 4.54 -9.87 1.32
N THR A 173 4.15 -9.77 2.59
CA THR A 173 4.99 -9.18 3.64
C THR A 173 6.00 -10.18 4.19
N ILE A 174 7.27 -9.79 4.23
CA ILE A 174 8.28 -10.45 5.06
C ILE A 174 8.46 -9.65 6.36
N PHE A 175 8.39 -10.33 7.49
CA PHE A 175 8.73 -9.79 8.81
C PHE A 175 10.10 -10.33 9.23
N VAL A 176 11.05 -9.43 9.48
CA VAL A 176 12.38 -9.73 10.00
C VAL A 176 12.37 -9.60 11.53
N LYS A 177 13.07 -10.48 12.23
CA LYS A 177 13.17 -10.50 13.69
C LYS A 177 14.63 -10.65 14.15
N GLY A 178 14.88 -10.29 15.42
CA GLY A 178 16.19 -10.40 16.07
C GLY A 178 16.75 -9.02 16.38
N ARG A 179 18.05 -8.79 16.09
CA ARG A 179 18.69 -7.46 16.20
C ARG A 179 17.98 -6.40 15.34
N TYR A 180 17.42 -6.82 14.21
CA TYR A 180 16.65 -5.97 13.31
C TYR A 180 15.20 -6.46 13.32
N GLU A 181 14.27 -5.59 13.71
CA GLU A 181 12.83 -5.86 13.66
C GLU A 181 12.18 -4.86 12.69
N TYR A 182 11.75 -5.36 11.53
CA TYR A 182 11.07 -4.56 10.51
C TYR A 182 10.25 -5.44 9.56
N SER A 183 9.28 -4.84 8.85
CA SER A 183 8.56 -5.48 7.75
C SER A 183 8.99 -4.95 6.38
N VAL A 184 8.81 -5.79 5.36
CA VAL A 184 8.93 -5.38 3.95
C VAL A 184 7.70 -5.88 3.19
N ASP A 185 6.90 -4.94 2.69
CA ASP A 185 5.69 -5.22 1.93
C ASP A 185 6.05 -5.34 0.43
N PHE A 186 6.26 -6.56 -0.04
CA PHE A 186 6.47 -6.82 -1.47
C PHE A 186 5.10 -6.80 -2.19
N VAL A 187 4.74 -5.64 -2.74
CA VAL A 187 3.48 -5.39 -3.43
C VAL A 187 3.65 -5.68 -4.92
N PRO A 188 3.07 -6.75 -5.48
CA PRO A 188 3.11 -6.99 -6.92
C PRO A 188 2.33 -5.93 -7.69
N ALA A 189 2.83 -5.56 -8.87
CA ALA A 189 2.27 -4.56 -9.74
C ALA A 189 2.42 -5.01 -11.20
N ILE A 190 1.34 -4.94 -11.99
CA ILE A 190 1.46 -5.12 -13.44
C ILE A 190 1.77 -3.74 -14.02
N LYS A 191 2.99 -3.57 -14.53
CA LYS A 191 3.53 -2.31 -15.00
C LYS A 191 3.06 -2.07 -16.44
N LEU A 192 2.25 -1.04 -16.64
CA LEU A 192 1.57 -0.71 -17.89
C LEU A 192 2.07 0.62 -18.44
N SER A 193 2.07 0.77 -19.77
CA SER A 193 2.57 1.98 -20.43
C SER A 193 1.63 3.18 -20.24
N ALA A 194 2.18 4.38 -20.43
CA ALA A 194 1.40 5.63 -20.51
C ALA A 194 0.26 5.57 -21.53
N ALA A 195 0.46 4.86 -22.66
CA ALA A 195 -0.55 4.69 -23.71
C ALA A 195 -1.76 3.87 -23.25
N GLN A 196 -1.55 2.90 -22.36
CA GLN A 196 -2.60 2.05 -21.78
C GLN A 196 -3.37 2.72 -20.63
N SER A 197 -3.07 3.98 -20.28
CA SER A 197 -3.74 4.69 -19.18
C SER A 197 -5.17 5.11 -19.55
N VAL A 198 -6.13 4.71 -18.72
CA VAL A 198 -7.57 5.01 -18.85
C VAL A 198 -8.02 6.24 -18.04
N LEU A 199 -7.10 7.14 -17.69
CA LEU A 199 -7.41 8.38 -16.96
C LEU A 199 -8.32 9.32 -17.76
N ALA A 200 -9.25 9.96 -17.07
CA ALA A 200 -10.03 11.08 -17.60
C ALA A 200 -9.11 12.27 -17.96
N LYS A 201 -9.54 13.13 -18.90
CA LYS A 201 -8.70 14.19 -19.49
C LYS A 201 -7.93 15.02 -18.46
N ALA A 202 -8.61 15.59 -17.46
CA ALA A 202 -7.99 16.42 -16.43
C ALA A 202 -6.93 15.65 -15.60
N GLN A 203 -7.22 14.41 -15.20
CA GLN A 203 -6.24 13.56 -14.50
C GLN A 203 -5.06 13.16 -15.41
N LYS A 204 -5.29 13.03 -16.72
CA LYS A 204 -4.23 12.76 -17.71
C LYS A 204 -3.27 13.94 -17.88
N GLU A 205 -3.75 15.17 -17.72
CA GLU A 205 -2.90 16.37 -17.66
C GLU A 205 -1.96 16.33 -16.44
N HIS A 206 -2.44 15.89 -15.26
CA HIS A 206 -1.61 15.69 -14.07
C HIS A 206 -0.68 14.46 -14.11
N PHE A 207 -1.00 13.46 -14.94
CA PHE A 207 -0.12 12.31 -15.19
C PHE A 207 1.11 12.73 -16.03
N GLY A 208 0.90 13.66 -16.98
CA GLY A 208 1.96 14.33 -17.73
C GLY A 208 2.86 13.36 -18.52
N GLN A 209 4.17 13.60 -18.45
CA GLN A 209 5.20 12.78 -19.12
C GLN A 209 5.58 11.51 -18.31
N THR A 210 4.72 11.02 -17.42
CA THR A 210 5.00 9.79 -16.66
C THR A 210 4.93 8.57 -17.59
N PRO A 211 6.01 7.78 -17.75
CA PRO A 211 6.07 6.77 -18.82
C PRO A 211 5.30 5.48 -18.52
N HIS A 212 4.96 5.21 -17.26
CA HIS A 212 4.27 3.99 -16.84
C HIS A 212 3.39 4.22 -15.60
N TRP A 213 2.46 3.29 -15.37
CA TRP A 213 1.63 3.21 -14.19
C TRP A 213 1.34 1.74 -13.86
N ASP A 214 0.83 1.47 -12.67
CA ASP A 214 0.80 0.13 -12.11
C ASP A 214 -0.65 -0.33 -11.83
N ALA A 215 -1.00 -1.54 -12.28
CA ALA A 215 -2.24 -2.22 -11.88
C ALA A 215 -1.96 -3.21 -10.74
N ILE A 216 -2.48 -2.90 -9.55
CA ILE A 216 -2.22 -3.66 -8.31
C ILE A 216 -3.32 -4.70 -8.07
N PRO A 217 -3.00 -6.00 -7.95
CA PRO A 217 -3.95 -7.03 -7.53
C PRO A 217 -4.24 -6.85 -6.02
N LYS A 218 -5.29 -6.07 -5.71
CA LYS A 218 -5.69 -5.75 -4.35
C LYS A 218 -6.95 -6.54 -3.98
N PRO A 219 -6.88 -7.45 -2.99
CA PRO A 219 -8.04 -8.20 -2.53
C PRO A 219 -9.20 -7.30 -2.10
N MET A 220 -10.40 -7.70 -2.51
CA MET A 220 -11.65 -7.11 -2.07
C MET A 220 -11.95 -7.45 -0.60
N LYS A 221 -12.85 -6.65 0.01
CA LYS A 221 -13.45 -6.94 1.32
C LYS A 221 -14.98 -6.90 1.17
N PRO A 222 -15.71 -8.01 1.41
CA PRO A 222 -15.19 -9.37 1.57
C PRO A 222 -14.42 -9.85 0.32
N ALA A 223 -13.64 -10.93 0.46
CA ALA A 223 -12.89 -11.50 -0.65
C ALA A 223 -13.84 -12.00 -1.76
N GLN A 224 -13.42 -11.86 -3.02
CA GLN A 224 -14.21 -12.23 -4.20
C GLN A 224 -13.41 -13.22 -5.05
N ASN A 225 -13.93 -14.45 -5.20
CA ASN A 225 -13.34 -15.44 -6.09
C ASN A 225 -13.48 -14.99 -7.55
N ASN A 226 -12.43 -15.21 -8.36
CA ASN A 226 -12.37 -14.80 -9.76
C ASN A 226 -12.63 -13.28 -9.94
N ASN A 227 -11.98 -12.45 -9.13
CA ASN A 227 -12.08 -10.99 -9.20
C ASN A 227 -11.22 -10.43 -10.35
N PRO A 228 -11.79 -9.82 -11.41
CA PRO A 228 -10.99 -9.29 -12.53
C PRO A 228 -10.46 -7.86 -12.28
N SER A 229 -10.65 -7.32 -11.07
CA SER A 229 -10.51 -5.89 -10.78
C SER A 229 -9.23 -5.55 -10.03
N PHE A 230 -8.39 -4.73 -10.63
CA PHE A 230 -7.07 -4.30 -10.15
C PHE A 230 -7.12 -2.82 -9.79
N ARG A 231 -6.50 -2.40 -8.68
CA ARG A 231 -6.42 -0.98 -8.32
C ARG A 231 -5.35 -0.28 -9.14
N ALA A 232 -5.69 0.81 -9.83
CA ALA A 232 -4.72 1.63 -10.53
C ALA A 232 -3.85 2.42 -9.54
N SER A 233 -2.55 2.52 -9.83
CA SER A 233 -1.54 3.19 -9.02
C SER A 233 -0.64 4.02 -9.92
N TYR A 234 -0.63 5.33 -9.69
CA TYR A 234 0.12 6.31 -10.48
C TYR A 234 1.27 6.89 -9.65
N TYR A 235 1.88 6.04 -8.82
CA TYR A 235 2.89 6.39 -7.80
C TYR A 235 4.01 7.29 -8.34
N ASP A 236 4.54 6.98 -9.53
CA ASP A 236 5.64 7.71 -10.14
C ASP A 236 5.23 9.13 -10.58
N ALA A 237 3.95 9.34 -10.97
CA ALA A 237 3.39 10.66 -11.26
C ALA A 237 3.16 11.48 -9.98
N GLU A 238 2.65 10.86 -8.91
CA GLU A 238 2.53 11.50 -7.60
C GLU A 238 3.88 11.97 -7.06
N ARG A 239 4.94 11.16 -7.24
CA ARG A 239 6.29 11.54 -6.81
C ARG A 239 6.83 12.74 -7.58
N ARG A 240 6.44 12.92 -8.85
CA ARG A 240 6.72 14.13 -9.65
C ARG A 240 5.92 15.35 -9.17
N LEU A 241 4.62 15.21 -8.97
CA LEU A 241 3.73 16.30 -8.51
C LEU A 241 4.17 16.90 -7.16
N LEU A 242 4.66 16.05 -6.24
CA LEU A 242 5.15 16.44 -4.92
C LEU A 242 6.67 16.72 -4.88
N HIS A 243 7.33 16.86 -6.03
CA HIS A 243 8.77 17.19 -6.13
C HIS A 243 9.00 18.71 -6.13
N GLY A 244 10.21 19.14 -5.75
CA GLY A 244 10.69 20.54 -5.82
C GLY A 244 10.03 21.54 -4.85
N LYS A 245 8.88 21.20 -4.27
CA LYS A 245 8.07 22.07 -3.41
C LYS A 245 8.61 22.07 -1.98
N ASN A 246 9.30 23.15 -1.60
CA ASN A 246 10.09 23.32 -0.37
C ASN A 246 9.43 22.78 0.91
N ASN A 247 8.53 23.54 1.54
CA ASN A 247 7.93 23.14 2.83
C ASN A 247 6.82 22.09 2.71
N LEU A 248 6.42 21.69 1.49
CA LEU A 248 5.38 20.68 1.24
C LEU A 248 5.68 19.37 1.98
N LYS A 249 6.90 18.83 1.85
CA LYS A 249 7.23 17.53 2.46
C LYS A 249 7.31 17.62 3.97
N ASN A 250 7.80 18.74 4.51
CA ASN A 250 7.83 19.00 5.95
C ASN A 250 6.39 19.05 6.51
N ALA A 251 5.48 19.76 5.85
CA ALA A 251 4.07 19.84 6.25
C ALA A 251 3.35 18.47 6.17
N ILE A 252 3.57 17.68 5.11
CA ILE A 252 3.03 16.31 5.02
C ILE A 252 3.57 15.44 6.17
N ARG A 253 4.88 15.51 6.44
CA ARG A 253 5.49 14.71 7.50
C ARG A 253 5.00 15.12 8.89
N LEU A 254 4.92 16.41 9.20
CA LEU A 254 4.33 16.91 10.46
C LEU A 254 2.87 16.47 10.61
N LEU A 255 2.05 16.56 9.56
CA LEU A 255 0.65 16.11 9.63
C LEU A 255 0.52 14.58 9.77
N LYS A 256 1.44 13.80 9.18
CA LYS A 256 1.55 12.35 9.39
C LYS A 256 1.97 12.00 10.83
N GLN A 257 2.95 12.71 11.39
CA GLN A 257 3.37 12.46 12.77
C GLN A 257 2.28 12.88 13.76
N HIS A 258 1.61 14.00 13.50
CA HIS A 258 0.40 14.38 14.22
C HIS A 258 -0.67 13.29 14.19
N ARG A 259 -0.95 12.70 13.01
CA ARG A 259 -1.85 11.55 12.87
C ARG A 259 -1.40 10.36 13.72
N ASN A 260 -0.09 10.09 13.81
CA ASN A 260 0.46 8.95 14.55
C ASN A 260 0.33 9.09 16.07
N THR A 261 0.43 10.31 16.64
CA THR A 261 0.38 10.51 18.11
C THR A 261 -1.02 10.42 18.71
N LYS A 262 -2.08 10.42 17.89
CA LYS A 262 -3.48 10.49 18.36
C LYS A 262 -4.20 9.15 18.15
N ASN A 263 -4.68 8.58 19.26
CA ASN A 263 -5.43 7.31 19.28
C ASN A 263 -6.67 7.31 18.37
N ASN A 264 -7.40 8.42 18.29
CA ASN A 264 -8.62 8.56 17.51
C ASN A 264 -8.39 8.82 16.00
N MET A 265 -7.13 8.96 15.56
CA MET A 265 -6.79 9.27 14.16
C MET A 265 -6.36 8.05 13.33
N GLY A 266 -6.46 6.83 13.88
CA GLY A 266 -6.00 5.59 13.22
C GLY A 266 -6.66 5.29 11.86
N ASN A 267 -7.86 5.80 11.61
CA ASN A 267 -8.56 5.64 10.32
C ASN A 267 -8.06 6.59 9.22
N LEU A 268 -7.34 7.67 9.57
CA LEU A 268 -6.74 8.60 8.62
C LEU A 268 -5.45 8.03 8.02
N LYS A 269 -5.61 7.12 7.05
CA LYS A 269 -4.50 6.45 6.34
C LYS A 269 -3.51 7.49 5.78
N SER A 270 -2.21 7.19 5.81
CA SER A 270 -1.15 8.11 5.31
C SER A 270 -1.40 8.60 3.88
N TYR A 271 -2.02 7.77 3.05
CA TYR A 271 -2.37 8.10 1.67
C TYR A 271 -3.52 9.11 1.55
N TYR A 272 -4.41 9.22 2.54
CA TYR A 272 -5.44 10.26 2.58
C TYR A 272 -4.81 11.64 2.78
N ILE A 273 -3.82 11.74 3.68
CA ILE A 273 -2.98 12.94 3.83
C ILE A 273 -2.24 13.24 2.51
N LYS A 274 -1.66 12.23 1.84
CA LYS A 274 -1.03 12.43 0.53
C LYS A 274 -2.02 12.96 -0.52
N THR A 275 -3.24 12.41 -0.60
CA THR A 275 -4.28 12.86 -1.53
C THR A 275 -4.73 14.29 -1.29
N LEU A 276 -4.84 14.72 -0.02
CA LEU A 276 -5.15 16.12 0.32
C LEU A 276 -4.09 17.09 -0.26
N PHE A 277 -2.81 16.75 -0.16
CA PHE A 277 -1.73 17.56 -0.74
C PHE A 277 -1.63 17.42 -2.27
N LEU A 278 -1.99 16.27 -2.86
CA LEU A 278 -2.07 16.10 -4.31
C LEU A 278 -3.12 17.04 -4.94
N TRP A 279 -4.26 17.23 -4.28
CA TRP A 279 -5.23 18.25 -4.70
C TRP A 279 -4.74 19.69 -4.47
N GLU A 280 -3.96 19.94 -3.42
CA GLU A 280 -3.44 21.30 -3.17
C GLU A 280 -2.40 21.73 -4.22
N VAL A 281 -1.52 20.82 -4.68
CA VAL A 281 -0.51 21.14 -5.71
C VAL A 281 -1.06 21.38 -7.11
N THR A 282 -2.35 21.12 -7.36
CA THR A 282 -3.01 21.49 -8.64
C THR A 282 -3.74 22.83 -8.55
N VAL A 283 -3.88 23.40 -7.35
CA VAL A 283 -4.47 24.72 -7.10
C VAL A 283 -3.39 25.77 -6.79
N GLN A 284 -2.31 25.38 -6.11
CA GLN A 284 -1.24 26.27 -5.67
C GLN A 284 -0.03 26.27 -6.60
N ASN A 285 0.52 27.47 -6.83
CA ASN A 285 1.80 27.64 -7.51
C ASN A 285 3.00 27.25 -6.63
N ASP A 286 4.21 27.22 -7.20
CA ASP A 286 5.42 26.84 -6.45
C ASP A 286 5.85 27.85 -5.37
N SER A 287 5.40 29.11 -5.42
CA SER A 287 5.71 30.10 -4.39
C SER A 287 4.90 29.91 -3.10
N TYR A 288 3.69 29.35 -3.16
CA TYR A 288 2.93 28.96 -1.97
C TYR A 288 3.73 28.02 -1.05
N TRP A 289 4.48 27.08 -1.63
CA TRP A 289 5.28 26.11 -0.89
C TRP A 289 6.58 26.69 -0.30
N GLN A 290 6.84 27.98 -0.52
CA GLN A 290 7.92 28.76 0.12
C GLN A 290 7.45 29.52 1.37
N LYS A 291 6.15 29.49 1.69
CA LYS A 291 5.61 30.02 2.96
C LYS A 291 6.30 29.37 4.18
N PRO A 292 6.31 30.06 5.33
CA PRO A 292 6.58 29.45 6.63
C PRO A 292 5.81 28.15 6.84
N LEU A 293 6.47 27.17 7.47
CA LEU A 293 5.96 25.84 7.73
C LEU A 293 4.70 25.87 8.60
N LYS A 294 4.61 26.83 9.52
CA LYS A 294 3.42 27.10 10.34
C LYS A 294 2.19 27.43 9.50
N GLU A 295 2.32 28.26 8.47
CA GLU A 295 1.19 28.70 7.63
C GLU A 295 0.66 27.52 6.83
N ILE A 296 1.55 26.79 6.16
CA ILE A 296 1.18 25.61 5.38
C ILE A 296 0.55 24.54 6.30
N LEU A 297 1.08 24.31 7.50
CA LEU A 297 0.50 23.34 8.43
C LEU A 297 -0.90 23.77 8.91
N ILE A 298 -1.10 25.04 9.27
CA ILE A 298 -2.40 25.58 9.73
C ILE A 298 -3.44 25.55 8.59
N GLU A 299 -3.06 25.93 7.37
CA GLU A 299 -3.94 25.88 6.19
C GLU A 299 -4.31 24.44 5.83
N MET A 300 -3.36 23.50 5.84
CA MET A 300 -3.61 22.10 5.50
C MET A 300 -4.41 21.37 6.57
N LEU A 301 -4.31 21.75 7.85
CA LEU A 301 -5.21 21.30 8.91
C LEU A 301 -6.65 21.81 8.70
N ASP A 302 -6.82 23.08 8.31
CA ASP A 302 -8.16 23.61 8.01
C ASP A 302 -8.80 22.90 6.82
N LYS A 303 -8.03 22.67 5.75
CA LYS A 303 -8.44 21.91 4.57
C LYS A 303 -8.81 20.47 4.93
N LEU A 304 -8.00 19.79 5.75
CA LEU A 304 -8.32 18.45 6.27
C LEU A 304 -9.64 18.47 7.06
N GLY A 305 -9.82 19.45 7.95
CA GLY A 305 -11.06 19.65 8.71
C GLY A 305 -12.29 19.83 7.79
N ARG A 306 -12.18 20.64 6.73
CA ARG A 306 -13.24 20.79 5.71
C ARG A 306 -13.56 19.47 5.01
N THR A 307 -12.56 18.63 4.70
CA THR A 307 -12.81 17.32 4.07
C THR A 307 -13.44 16.30 5.03
N LEU A 308 -13.23 16.42 6.34
CA LEU A 308 -13.78 15.50 7.36
C LEU A 308 -15.21 15.87 7.81
N ALA A 309 -15.54 17.17 7.84
CA ALA A 309 -16.82 17.73 8.32
C ALA A 309 -18.05 17.01 7.76
N LEU A 310 -19.16 16.95 8.51
CA LEU A 310 -20.35 16.17 8.14
C LEU A 310 -21.42 16.95 7.34
N THR A 311 -21.20 18.24 7.08
CA THR A 311 -22.13 19.07 6.30
C THR A 311 -22.17 18.65 4.84
N SER A 312 -23.36 18.53 4.23
CA SER A 312 -23.56 18.08 2.84
C SER A 312 -22.77 18.85 1.76
N ALA A 313 -22.45 20.12 2.00
CA ALA A 313 -21.65 20.97 1.10
C ALA A 313 -20.11 20.82 1.27
N LYS A 314 -19.65 19.93 2.17
CA LYS A 314 -18.24 19.64 2.45
C LYS A 314 -18.08 18.13 2.65
N GLY A 315 -17.07 17.67 3.38
CA GLY A 315 -17.11 16.30 3.92
C GLY A 315 -16.77 15.17 2.95
N LYS A 316 -15.97 15.44 1.92
CA LYS A 316 -15.45 14.41 1.02
C LYS A 316 -13.95 14.60 0.83
N LEU A 317 -13.23 13.50 0.64
CA LEU A 317 -11.86 13.51 0.14
C LEU A 317 -11.83 12.66 -1.13
N LEU A 318 -12.01 13.32 -2.28
CA LEU A 318 -12.05 12.61 -3.56
C LEU A 318 -10.66 12.03 -3.89
N PHE A 319 -10.64 10.83 -4.44
CA PHE A 319 -9.40 10.21 -4.92
C PHE A 319 -8.86 10.98 -6.12
N PHE A 320 -7.58 11.38 -6.07
CA PHE A 320 -6.97 12.26 -7.07
C PHE A 320 -7.07 11.75 -8.52
N TRP A 321 -6.88 10.45 -8.72
CA TRP A 321 -6.81 9.83 -10.06
C TRP A 321 -8.16 9.33 -10.59
N ASP A 322 -9.19 9.21 -9.75
CA ASP A 322 -10.59 9.02 -10.17
C ASP A 322 -11.52 9.71 -9.15
N PRO A 323 -11.90 10.98 -9.40
CA PRO A 323 -12.68 11.77 -8.44
C PRO A 323 -14.09 11.24 -8.15
N LYS A 324 -14.53 10.16 -8.80
CA LYS A 324 -15.79 9.46 -8.45
C LYS A 324 -15.68 8.67 -7.14
N LEU A 325 -14.47 8.38 -6.66
CA LEU A 325 -14.23 7.69 -5.39
C LEU A 325 -14.05 8.71 -4.25
N ASP A 326 -14.95 8.74 -3.27
CA ASP A 326 -14.70 9.42 -1.99
C ASP A 326 -13.97 8.47 -1.03
N MET A 327 -12.78 8.88 -0.58
CA MET A 327 -11.93 8.09 0.33
C MET A 327 -12.51 7.98 1.75
N PHE A 328 -13.49 8.81 2.10
CA PHE A 328 -14.20 8.77 3.38
C PHE A 328 -15.54 8.04 3.34
N ALA A 329 -15.94 7.43 2.23
CA ALA A 329 -17.22 6.73 2.09
C ALA A 329 -17.38 5.53 3.04
N ASP A 330 -16.30 4.78 3.30
CA ASP A 330 -16.29 3.60 4.19
C ASP A 330 -16.21 3.96 5.70
N LEU A 331 -16.15 5.25 6.07
CA LEU A 331 -15.97 5.68 7.46
C LEU A 331 -17.29 5.94 8.16
N THR A 332 -17.42 5.49 9.40
CA THR A 332 -18.62 5.81 10.20
C THR A 332 -18.63 7.28 10.63
N GLU A 333 -19.81 7.80 10.92
CA GLU A 333 -19.99 9.19 11.38
C GLU A 333 -19.12 9.50 12.60
N ASN A 334 -19.12 8.62 13.62
CA ASN A 334 -18.29 8.77 14.82
C ASN A 334 -16.79 8.83 14.47
N GLN A 335 -16.29 7.93 13.61
CA GLN A 335 -14.89 7.93 13.18
C GLN A 335 -14.51 9.25 12.50
N ARG A 336 -15.41 9.82 11.70
CA ARG A 336 -15.20 11.11 11.03
C ARG A 336 -15.25 12.29 12.01
N THR A 337 -16.22 12.29 12.93
CA THR A 337 -16.38 13.31 13.98
C THR A 337 -15.18 13.35 14.92
N ASP A 338 -14.68 12.19 15.36
CA ASP A 338 -13.48 12.10 16.21
C ASP A 338 -12.25 12.72 15.54
N MET A 339 -12.01 12.36 14.27
CA MET A 339 -10.89 12.90 13.49
C MET A 339 -11.08 14.39 13.19
N TYR A 340 -12.29 14.84 12.87
CA TYR A 340 -12.63 16.25 12.67
C TYR A 340 -12.32 17.07 13.93
N ASN A 341 -12.83 16.65 15.09
CA ASN A 341 -12.61 17.30 16.38
C ASN A 341 -11.13 17.36 16.75
N CYS A 342 -10.37 16.29 16.46
CA CYS A 342 -8.92 16.23 16.66
C CYS A 342 -8.17 17.26 15.82
N VAL A 343 -8.51 17.34 14.52
CA VAL A 343 -7.89 18.25 13.55
C VAL A 343 -8.23 19.72 13.85
N ILE A 344 -9.49 20.03 14.14
CA ILE A 344 -9.93 21.41 14.46
C ILE A 344 -9.32 21.89 15.78
N ARG A 345 -9.29 21.06 16.83
CA ARG A 345 -8.63 21.41 18.10
C ARG A 345 -7.15 21.73 17.90
N SER A 346 -6.46 20.95 17.07
CA SER A 346 -5.03 21.13 16.79
C SER A 346 -4.77 22.38 15.94
N GLY A 347 -5.61 22.64 14.93
CA GLY A 347 -5.58 23.90 14.17
C GLY A 347 -5.83 25.14 15.04
N TYR A 348 -6.72 25.05 16.04
CA TYR A 348 -6.93 26.13 17.01
C TYR A 348 -5.71 26.37 17.91
N ILE A 349 -5.08 25.31 18.43
CA ILE A 349 -3.85 25.40 19.23
C ILE A 349 -2.73 26.09 18.42
N PHE A 350 -2.53 25.69 17.17
CA PHE A 350 -1.51 26.31 16.31
C PHE A 350 -1.84 27.77 15.97
N ARG A 351 -3.09 28.13 15.66
CA ARG A 351 -3.48 29.54 15.46
C ARG A 351 -3.25 30.40 16.71
N ARG A 352 -3.51 29.87 17.91
CA ARG A 352 -3.17 30.57 19.17
C ARG A 352 -1.67 30.75 19.32
N GLY A 353 -0.87 29.70 19.06
CA GLY A 353 0.59 29.77 19.16
C GLY A 353 1.25 30.67 18.13
N ASP A 354 0.59 30.92 16.98
CA ASP A 354 1.06 31.87 15.98
C ASP A 354 0.89 33.33 16.44
N GLY A 355 -0.26 33.65 17.05
CA GLY A 355 -0.53 34.99 17.59
C GLY A 355 0.15 35.28 18.94
N ASN A 356 0.30 34.28 19.81
CA ASN A 356 1.00 34.41 21.09
C ASN A 356 1.44 33.03 21.60
N LEU A 357 2.74 32.72 21.52
CA LEU A 357 3.30 31.45 21.99
C LEU A 357 3.65 31.50 23.49
N THR A 358 2.64 31.29 24.33
CA THR A 358 2.84 30.97 25.75
C THR A 358 3.39 29.55 25.93
N ASP A 359 4.02 29.27 27.06
CA ASP A 359 4.68 27.97 27.28
C ASP A 359 3.68 26.79 27.38
N ASP A 360 2.45 27.01 27.88
CA ASP A 360 1.39 26.01 27.83
C ASP A 360 0.99 25.68 26.37
N ILE A 361 0.95 26.67 25.48
CA ILE A 361 0.70 26.43 24.06
C ILE A 361 1.88 25.69 23.44
N LYS A 362 3.12 26.10 23.75
CA LYS A 362 4.35 25.45 23.26
C LYS A 362 4.41 23.98 23.64
N ASP A 363 4.03 23.62 24.87
CA ASP A 363 3.96 22.22 25.30
C ASP A 363 2.80 21.46 24.66
N ASN A 364 1.67 22.11 24.36
CA ASN A 364 0.61 21.52 23.53
C ASN A 364 1.04 21.32 22.06
N VAL A 365 1.91 22.20 21.51
CA VAL A 365 2.53 22.02 20.19
C VAL A 365 3.48 20.83 20.22
N LYS A 366 4.41 20.75 21.19
CA LYS A 366 5.32 19.60 21.36
C LYS A 366 4.55 18.29 21.56
N GLY A 367 3.54 18.31 22.44
CA GLY A 367 2.58 17.23 22.70
C GLY A 367 1.69 16.82 21.52
N SER A 368 1.80 17.52 20.38
CA SER A 368 1.17 17.13 19.12
C SER A 368 2.06 16.24 18.23
N PHE A 369 3.34 16.07 18.57
CA PHE A 369 4.31 15.27 17.80
C PHE A 369 5.08 14.22 18.63
N THR A 370 5.10 14.31 19.96
CA THR A 370 5.60 13.26 20.87
C THR A 370 4.66 12.05 20.98
N ASN A 371 5.18 10.83 20.99
CA ASN A 371 4.36 9.65 21.30
C ASN A 371 4.13 9.50 22.81
N ASN A 372 2.93 9.11 23.22
CA ASN A 372 2.64 8.83 24.64
C ASN A 372 3.39 7.58 25.18
N LYS A 373 4.02 6.76 24.33
CA LYS A 373 4.84 5.62 24.76
C LYS A 373 6.12 6.05 25.47
N ASP A 374 6.67 7.21 25.10
CA ASP A 374 7.97 7.67 25.59
C ASP A 374 7.89 8.18 27.05
N LYS A 375 6.68 8.45 27.54
CA LYS A 375 6.39 8.77 28.95
C LYS A 375 6.42 7.55 29.90
N GLY A 376 6.85 6.38 29.42
CA GLY A 376 6.77 5.09 30.15
C GLY A 376 8.10 4.45 30.57
N ALA A 377 9.25 5.11 30.35
CA ALA A 377 10.57 4.51 30.56
C ALA A 377 11.31 4.97 31.83
N GLU A 378 11.24 6.26 32.19
CA GLU A 378 12.19 6.87 33.16
C GLU A 378 11.77 6.79 34.64
N ASN A 379 10.70 6.07 34.97
CA ASN A 379 10.26 5.87 36.37
C ASN A 379 9.90 4.41 36.68
N LYS A 380 10.86 3.51 36.44
CA LYS A 380 10.90 2.18 37.08
C LYS A 380 12.13 2.11 38.01
N PRO A 381 11.97 2.24 39.34
CA PRO A 381 13.09 2.10 40.26
C PRO A 381 13.65 0.68 40.21
N ALA A 382 14.97 0.57 40.04
CA ALA A 382 15.66 -0.70 39.94
C ALA A 382 15.93 -1.32 41.32
N ASN A 383 14.88 -1.84 41.97
CA ASN A 383 15.03 -2.93 42.94
C ASN A 383 13.72 -3.66 43.24
N GLY A 384 13.75 -4.99 43.17
CA GLY A 384 12.62 -5.86 43.47
C GLY A 384 12.77 -6.60 44.79
N GLN A 385 12.61 -5.91 45.93
CA GLN A 385 12.47 -6.50 47.26
C GLN A 385 11.71 -5.51 48.17
N GLY A 386 10.62 -5.94 48.82
CA GLY A 386 9.80 -5.06 49.67
C GLY A 386 8.57 -5.76 50.25
N LYS A 387 8.62 -6.06 51.55
CA LYS A 387 7.59 -6.80 52.32
C LYS A 387 6.21 -6.13 52.30
N LYS A 388 5.14 -6.93 52.39
CA LYS A 388 3.83 -6.46 52.87
C LYS A 388 3.83 -6.30 54.40
N THR A 389 3.54 -5.10 54.86
CA THR A 389 3.12 -4.73 56.23
C THR A 389 2.31 -3.43 56.10
N GLY A 390 1.17 -3.21 56.74
CA GLY A 390 0.41 -4.05 57.68
C GLY A 390 -0.28 -3.16 58.71
N ALA A 391 -1.62 -3.03 58.64
CA ALA A 391 -2.45 -2.32 59.61
C ALA A 391 -3.91 -2.78 59.47
N ASP A 392 -4.55 -3.14 60.59
CA ASP A 392 -5.88 -3.74 60.64
C ASP A 392 -6.93 -2.79 61.24
N ALA A 393 -8.22 -3.06 60.96
CA ALA A 393 -9.32 -2.80 61.90
C ALA A 393 -10.62 -3.56 61.54
N GLN A 394 -10.86 -4.69 62.22
CA GLN A 394 -12.19 -5.26 62.57
C GLN A 394 -13.09 -5.77 61.39
N THR A 395 -13.98 -6.77 61.54
CA THR A 395 -14.45 -7.50 62.76
C THR A 395 -14.80 -9.00 62.47
N GLU A 396 -14.54 -9.85 63.48
CA GLU A 396 -15.27 -11.08 63.88
C GLU A 396 -15.48 -12.37 63.04
N ASN A 397 -14.87 -13.46 63.55
CA ASN A 397 -15.47 -14.75 63.96
C ASN A 397 -16.28 -15.65 62.98
N LYS A 398 -15.70 -16.81 62.62
CA LYS A 398 -15.99 -18.12 63.29
C LYS A 398 -15.02 -19.25 62.90
N LEU A 399 -14.91 -20.26 63.77
CA LEU A 399 -13.97 -21.40 63.66
C LEU A 399 -14.56 -22.59 62.88
N LYS A 400 -13.70 -23.40 62.22
CA LYS A 400 -13.44 -24.81 62.62
C LYS A 400 -12.29 -25.51 61.87
N LEU A 401 -11.25 -25.83 62.65
CA LEU A 401 -10.42 -27.06 62.72
C LEU A 401 -10.25 -28.02 61.51
N LYS A 402 -8.95 -28.31 61.22
CA LYS A 402 -8.26 -29.64 61.14
C LYS A 402 -8.73 -30.71 60.12
N VAL A 403 -7.89 -31.62 59.59
CA VAL A 403 -6.48 -31.99 59.91
C VAL A 403 -5.71 -32.53 58.66
N GLU A 404 -4.42 -32.88 58.83
CA GLU A 404 -3.51 -33.56 57.87
C GLU A 404 -4.05 -34.91 57.30
N THR A 405 -3.45 -35.63 56.33
CA THR A 405 -2.02 -35.85 55.99
C THR A 405 -1.80 -36.39 54.55
N THR A 406 -0.57 -36.30 54.04
CA THR A 406 0.00 -37.07 52.88
C THR A 406 0.75 -38.33 53.40
N PRO A 407 1.46 -39.19 52.61
CA PRO A 407 1.64 -39.37 51.15
C PRO A 407 1.43 -40.84 50.66
N GLY A 408 1.85 -41.22 49.42
CA GLY A 408 2.27 -42.63 49.17
C GLY A 408 2.05 -43.32 47.79
N SER A 409 2.85 -42.98 46.77
CA SER A 409 3.45 -43.89 45.75
C SER A 409 2.72 -45.10 45.08
N LYS A 410 2.78 -45.11 43.73
CA LYS A 410 3.08 -46.24 42.78
C LYS A 410 2.18 -47.51 42.74
N LEU A 411 1.55 -47.79 41.58
CA LEU A 411 1.97 -48.83 40.61
C LEU A 411 1.02 -48.95 39.37
N ASN A 412 1.52 -49.59 38.30
CA ASN A 412 0.79 -50.09 37.11
C ASN A 412 0.74 -51.65 37.23
N PRO A 413 -0.10 -52.44 36.51
CA PRO A 413 -0.37 -52.32 35.06
C PRO A 413 -1.78 -52.75 34.54
N LYS A 414 -1.91 -52.80 33.21
CA LYS A 414 -2.95 -53.47 32.38
C LYS A 414 -3.06 -54.99 32.69
N PRO A 415 -4.22 -55.68 32.45
CA PRO A 415 -4.57 -56.11 31.08
C PRO A 415 -6.08 -56.36 30.70
N ASN A 416 -6.29 -56.45 29.36
CA ASN A 416 -7.23 -57.26 28.56
C ASN A 416 -8.77 -57.34 28.77
N GLU A 417 -9.46 -57.06 27.66
CA GLU A 417 -10.62 -57.73 27.03
C GLU A 417 -10.88 -59.22 27.40
N PRO A 418 -12.11 -59.80 27.25
CA PRO A 418 -12.70 -59.98 25.89
C PRO A 418 -14.25 -60.19 25.69
N LYS A 419 -14.70 -60.09 24.42
CA LYS A 419 -15.80 -60.86 23.75
C LYS A 419 -17.29 -60.67 24.20
N LYS A 420 -18.35 -61.05 23.43
CA LYS A 420 -18.61 -61.14 21.95
C LYS A 420 -20.07 -61.61 21.64
N THR A 421 -20.86 -60.85 20.86
CA THR A 421 -22.05 -61.30 20.05
C THR A 421 -22.49 -60.13 19.14
N VAL A 422 -22.79 -60.16 17.82
CA VAL A 422 -22.94 -61.15 16.71
C VAL A 422 -24.38 -61.26 16.14
N ALA A 423 -24.64 -60.47 15.09
CA ALA A 423 -25.48 -60.73 13.89
C ALA A 423 -25.15 -59.60 12.87
N ALA A 424 -24.74 -59.81 11.60
CA ALA A 424 -25.37 -60.51 10.47
C ALA A 424 -26.73 -59.91 10.08
N LYS A 425 -27.08 -59.55 8.83
CA LYS A 425 -26.58 -59.81 7.45
C LYS A 425 -27.14 -58.65 6.55
N VAL A 426 -26.83 -58.31 5.27
CA VAL A 426 -26.22 -58.91 4.05
C VAL A 426 -25.56 -57.76 3.20
N GLN A 427 -24.70 -58.06 2.22
CA GLN A 427 -24.48 -57.25 0.99
C GLN A 427 -24.61 -58.17 -0.26
N PRO A 428 -25.04 -57.66 -1.44
CA PRO A 428 -24.05 -57.32 -2.48
C PRO A 428 -24.43 -56.14 -3.40
N ALA A 429 -23.50 -55.75 -4.27
CA ALA A 429 -23.69 -54.88 -5.45
C ALA A 429 -23.22 -55.65 -6.71
N PRO A 430 -23.01 -55.03 -7.90
CA PRO A 430 -23.70 -53.92 -8.58
C PRO A 430 -24.30 -54.38 -9.94
N ALA A 431 -24.92 -53.48 -10.72
CA ALA A 431 -25.38 -53.78 -12.09
C ALA A 431 -25.00 -52.70 -13.12
N LYS A 432 -24.75 -53.12 -14.37
CA LYS A 432 -24.53 -52.26 -15.55
C LYS A 432 -25.80 -52.25 -16.42
N GLN A 433 -25.99 -51.21 -17.24
CA GLN A 433 -26.60 -51.39 -18.56
C GLN A 433 -26.13 -50.33 -19.57
N ASN A 434 -25.95 -50.76 -20.82
CA ASN A 434 -25.76 -49.89 -22.00
C ASN A 434 -27.12 -49.62 -22.65
N GLN A 435 -27.24 -48.56 -23.45
CA GLN A 435 -27.89 -48.66 -24.76
C GLN A 435 -27.55 -47.51 -25.72
N LYS A 436 -27.43 -47.84 -27.02
CA LYS A 436 -27.33 -46.91 -28.16
C LYS A 436 -27.61 -47.66 -29.48
N PRO A 437 -28.53 -47.13 -30.32
CA PRO A 437 -28.42 -47.10 -31.80
C PRO A 437 -28.91 -45.71 -32.33
N ASN A 438 -29.06 -45.35 -33.61
CA ASN A 438 -28.50 -45.77 -34.91
C ASN A 438 -28.47 -44.49 -35.81
N GLU A 439 -27.38 -44.13 -36.51
CA GLU A 439 -26.99 -44.50 -37.90
C GLU A 439 -27.55 -43.64 -39.05
N GLN A 440 -26.84 -43.71 -40.19
CA GLN A 440 -27.10 -43.12 -41.53
C GLN A 440 -26.75 -41.61 -41.70
N LYS A 441 -26.12 -41.15 -42.80
CA LYS A 441 -25.47 -41.83 -43.96
C LYS A 441 -24.44 -40.88 -44.64
N LYS A 442 -23.52 -41.41 -45.46
CA LYS A 442 -22.69 -40.67 -46.47
C LYS A 442 -23.28 -40.86 -47.89
N PRO A 443 -22.88 -40.09 -48.92
CA PRO A 443 -21.61 -40.26 -49.70
C PRO A 443 -20.66 -39.05 -49.55
N VAL A 444 -19.35 -39.02 -49.91
CA VAL A 444 -18.42 -39.81 -50.76
C VAL A 444 -18.27 -39.35 -52.22
N GLU A 445 -17.20 -38.58 -52.48
CA GLU A 445 -16.29 -38.56 -53.66
C GLU A 445 -15.03 -37.75 -53.26
N ALA A 446 -13.74 -38.01 -53.55
CA ALA A 446 -12.98 -39.08 -54.22
C ALA A 446 -12.39 -38.80 -55.62
N LYS A 447 -11.15 -38.23 -55.68
CA LYS A 447 -9.96 -38.85 -56.35
C LYS A 447 -8.68 -37.97 -56.33
N ASN A 448 -7.54 -38.67 -56.39
CA ASN A 448 -6.21 -38.42 -57.03
C ASN A 448 -5.74 -36.95 -57.28
N GLY A 449 -4.48 -36.55 -57.07
CA GLY A 449 -3.27 -37.24 -56.58
C GLY A 449 -2.25 -37.61 -57.67
N LEU A 450 -1.04 -37.01 -57.64
CA LEU A 450 0.18 -37.51 -58.31
C LEU A 450 1.47 -36.83 -57.77
N LYS A 451 2.65 -37.33 -58.15
CA LYS A 451 3.98 -36.89 -57.67
C LYS A 451 4.80 -36.21 -58.77
N ALA A 452 5.67 -35.27 -58.40
CA ALA A 452 6.87 -34.91 -59.17
C ALA A 452 8.08 -34.81 -58.21
N LYS A 453 9.30 -35.01 -58.72
CA LYS A 453 10.52 -35.24 -57.91
C LYS A 453 11.78 -34.87 -58.71
N VAL A 454 12.61 -33.97 -58.20
CA VAL A 454 13.91 -33.58 -58.80
C VAL A 454 15.00 -33.51 -57.72
N LYS A 455 16.25 -33.84 -58.10
CA LYS A 455 17.48 -33.85 -57.27
C LYS A 455 18.22 -32.50 -57.39
N ALA A 456 18.95 -31.99 -56.37
CA ALA A 456 20.38 -32.26 -56.07
C ALA A 456 21.32 -32.08 -57.30
N GLU A 457 22.51 -31.46 -57.25
CA GLU A 457 23.41 -30.96 -56.17
C GLU A 457 24.52 -30.09 -56.85
N PRO A 458 25.75 -29.86 -56.32
CA PRO A 458 26.21 -29.23 -55.07
C PRO A 458 27.11 -27.97 -55.36
N VAL A 459 27.79 -27.38 -54.34
CA VAL A 459 29.20 -26.87 -54.38
C VAL A 459 29.64 -26.25 -53.02
N LYS A 460 30.95 -26.29 -52.72
CA LYS A 460 31.67 -25.69 -51.57
C LYS A 460 32.96 -24.99 -52.12
N PRO A 461 33.82 -24.25 -51.37
CA PRO A 461 33.83 -23.91 -49.93
C PRO A 461 34.09 -22.40 -49.60
N ASN A 462 34.41 -22.14 -48.33
CA ASN A 462 34.82 -20.86 -47.71
C ASN A 462 36.18 -20.31 -48.24
N PRO A 463 36.52 -19.02 -48.04
CA PRO A 463 37.50 -18.72 -46.98
C PRO A 463 37.30 -17.40 -46.16
N LYS A 464 37.93 -17.40 -44.98
CA LYS A 464 38.36 -16.24 -44.14
C LYS A 464 39.90 -16.08 -44.30
N PRO A 465 40.64 -15.05 -43.79
CA PRO A 465 40.30 -14.14 -42.67
C PRO A 465 40.77 -12.66 -42.78
N ASN A 466 40.36 -11.85 -41.79
CA ASN A 466 41.17 -10.94 -40.94
C ASN A 466 40.19 -10.29 -39.93
N GLU A 467 40.41 -10.22 -38.62
CA GLU A 467 41.50 -9.56 -37.87
C GLU A 467 41.53 -8.02 -38.00
N GLN A 468 41.01 -7.31 -36.99
CA GLN A 468 41.89 -6.58 -36.06
C GLN A 468 41.20 -6.10 -34.76
N LYS A 469 41.93 -6.30 -33.65
CA LYS A 469 42.03 -5.50 -32.40
C LYS A 469 40.73 -5.07 -31.66
N ALA A 470 40.64 -5.56 -30.43
CA ALA A 470 39.75 -5.01 -29.39
C ALA A 470 40.33 -3.74 -28.73
N ALA A 471 39.46 -2.89 -28.21
CA ALA A 471 39.79 -1.83 -27.25
C ALA A 471 38.97 -2.05 -25.95
N LYS A 472 39.64 -2.04 -24.80
CA LYS A 472 38.97 -2.16 -23.48
C LYS A 472 38.40 -0.80 -23.08
N VAL A 473 37.08 -0.71 -22.87
CA VAL A 473 36.49 0.40 -22.11
C VAL A 473 36.38 -0.04 -20.66
N ALA A 474 37.28 0.45 -19.81
CA ALA A 474 37.22 0.19 -18.38
C ALA A 474 36.20 1.13 -17.72
N THR A 475 35.20 0.57 -17.03
CA THR A 475 34.34 1.35 -16.14
C THR A 475 35.11 1.76 -14.89
N SER A 476 35.03 3.03 -14.51
CA SER A 476 35.56 3.57 -13.26
C SER A 476 34.66 4.71 -12.75
N PRO A 477 34.64 4.99 -11.44
CA PRO A 477 33.41 5.39 -10.76
C PRO A 477 33.09 6.89 -10.84
N VAL A 478 31.79 7.19 -10.83
CA VAL A 478 31.27 8.55 -10.67
C VAL A 478 31.58 9.07 -9.26
N GLN A 479 32.41 10.09 -9.15
CA GLN A 479 32.61 10.84 -7.90
C GLN A 479 31.42 11.75 -7.60
N ALA A 480 31.19 12.03 -6.31
CA ALA A 480 30.09 12.88 -5.86
C ALA A 480 30.42 14.36 -6.08
N ASN A 481 29.62 15.05 -6.90
CA ASN A 481 29.72 16.50 -7.06
C ASN A 481 29.14 17.23 -5.82
N GLN A 482 29.99 17.95 -5.11
CA GLN A 482 29.56 19.01 -4.20
C GLN A 482 29.14 20.26 -5.01
N PRO A 483 28.09 20.99 -4.60
CA PRO A 483 27.69 22.23 -5.28
C PRO A 483 28.64 23.39 -4.93
N LYS A 484 29.24 24.02 -5.94
CA LYS A 484 29.78 25.39 -5.81
C LYS A 484 28.69 26.42 -6.11
N PRO A 485 28.72 27.62 -5.47
CA PRO A 485 27.67 28.62 -5.61
C PRO A 485 27.73 29.35 -6.96
N ASN A 486 26.56 29.72 -7.50
CA ASN A 486 26.47 30.64 -8.64
C ASN A 486 26.53 32.12 -8.17
N PRO A 487 27.13 33.02 -8.96
CA PRO A 487 27.14 34.47 -8.67
C PRO A 487 25.76 35.12 -8.91
N PRO A 488 25.51 36.32 -8.34
CA PRO A 488 24.21 36.99 -8.45
C PRO A 488 23.94 37.55 -9.85
N VAL A 489 22.70 37.40 -10.33
CA VAL A 489 22.19 38.04 -11.54
C VAL A 489 21.47 39.34 -11.16
N ALA A 490 21.76 40.43 -11.89
CA ALA A 490 21.27 41.76 -11.56
C ALA A 490 19.77 41.96 -11.83
N VAL A 491 19.12 42.76 -10.99
CA VAL A 491 17.74 43.22 -11.18
C VAL A 491 17.68 44.25 -12.30
N LYS A 492 16.72 44.10 -13.22
CA LYS A 492 16.21 45.23 -14.03
C LYS A 492 14.74 45.47 -13.70
N GLN A 493 14.46 46.68 -13.24
CA GLN A 493 13.11 47.18 -13.01
C GLN A 493 12.50 47.65 -14.34
N GLN A 494 11.23 47.34 -14.60
CA GLN A 494 10.37 48.11 -15.50
C GLN A 494 8.96 48.20 -14.91
N GLN A 495 8.39 49.40 -14.95
CA GLN A 495 7.09 49.78 -14.43
C GLN A 495 6.70 51.13 -15.10
N PRO A 496 5.42 51.54 -15.09
CA PRO A 496 4.34 50.94 -15.86
C PRO A 496 3.82 51.89 -16.97
N ALA A 497 2.84 51.45 -17.76
CA ALA A 497 2.09 52.31 -18.68
C ALA A 497 0.58 52.26 -18.37
N ASN A 498 -0.08 53.42 -18.42
CA ASN A 498 -1.52 53.59 -18.18
C ASN A 498 -2.35 53.29 -19.42
N SER A 499 -3.62 52.86 -19.25
CA SER A 499 -4.75 53.44 -20.01
C SER A 499 -6.13 53.09 -19.42
N SER A 500 -6.91 54.13 -19.11
CA SER A 500 -8.38 54.24 -19.26
C SER A 500 -9.32 53.09 -18.84
N ASN A 501 -10.05 53.33 -17.74
CA ASN A 501 -11.49 53.00 -17.61
C ASN A 501 -12.30 53.97 -18.52
N PRO A 502 -13.57 53.69 -18.93
CA PRO A 502 -14.70 54.13 -18.07
C PRO A 502 -16.04 53.35 -18.17
N ASN A 503 -16.84 53.45 -17.10
CA ASN A 503 -18.32 53.34 -17.01
C ASN A 503 -19.02 52.02 -17.44
N GLY A 504 -20.12 51.60 -16.80
CA GLY A 504 -20.77 52.11 -15.57
C GLY A 504 -22.25 51.68 -15.45
N ASN A 505 -22.77 51.58 -14.22
CA ASN A 505 -24.19 51.46 -13.79
C ASN A 505 -25.08 50.35 -14.42
N GLY A 506 -25.96 49.64 -13.69
CA GLY A 506 -26.35 49.73 -12.28
C GLY A 506 -27.57 48.83 -11.97
N ALA A 507 -28.40 49.23 -10.99
CA ALA A 507 -29.73 48.69 -10.65
C ALA A 507 -29.86 47.23 -10.09
N LYS A 508 -29.95 47.15 -8.76
CA LYS A 508 -30.88 46.27 -8.01
C LYS A 508 -32.31 46.85 -8.14
N PRO A 509 -33.44 46.08 -8.03
CA PRO A 509 -33.92 45.63 -6.70
C PRO A 509 -34.87 44.40 -6.63
N LYS A 510 -35.13 43.93 -5.38
CA LYS A 510 -36.42 43.39 -4.82
C LYS A 510 -37.12 42.18 -5.48
N THR A 511 -37.87 41.27 -4.83
CA THR A 511 -38.03 40.67 -3.45
C THR A 511 -39.13 39.58 -3.56
N ASN A 512 -39.43 38.81 -2.49
CA ASN A 512 -40.69 38.06 -2.25
C ASN A 512 -40.92 36.74 -3.07
N VAL A 513 -41.67 35.72 -2.59
CA VAL A 513 -42.03 35.27 -1.21
C VAL A 513 -42.56 33.80 -1.21
N ASN A 514 -42.44 33.10 -0.08
CA ASN A 514 -43.11 31.84 0.35
C ASN A 514 -43.04 30.53 -0.47
N GLY A 515 -43.12 29.41 0.27
CA GLY A 515 -43.32 28.04 -0.24
C GLY A 515 -43.11 26.98 0.86
N ASN A 516 -44.17 26.58 1.56
CA ASN A 516 -44.11 25.58 2.64
C ASN A 516 -43.89 24.14 2.12
N GLY A 517 -43.34 23.27 2.97
CA GLY A 517 -43.11 21.86 2.66
C GLY A 517 -42.75 21.00 3.87
N ASP A 518 -43.66 20.88 4.83
CA ASP A 518 -43.53 19.96 5.98
C ASP A 518 -43.53 18.48 5.53
N SER A 519 -42.66 17.66 6.13
CA SER A 519 -42.85 16.21 6.27
C SER A 519 -41.93 15.63 7.33
N LYS A 520 -42.50 15.18 8.45
CA LYS A 520 -41.80 14.38 9.46
C LYS A 520 -41.72 12.93 9.01
N ALA A 521 -40.58 12.28 9.25
CA ALA A 521 -40.47 10.84 9.31
C ALA A 521 -39.51 10.43 10.44
N GLN A 522 -39.97 9.63 11.39
CA GLN A 522 -39.11 9.00 12.41
C GLN A 522 -38.48 7.72 11.83
N PRO A 523 -37.22 7.40 12.16
CA PRO A 523 -36.62 6.13 11.79
C PRO A 523 -37.18 4.99 12.67
N PRO A 524 -37.40 3.77 12.12
CA PRO A 524 -37.68 2.60 12.93
C PRO A 524 -36.42 2.14 13.68
N SER A 525 -36.60 1.62 14.88
CA SER A 525 -35.54 0.99 15.68
C SER A 525 -35.27 -0.44 15.21
N SER A 526 -34.00 -0.81 15.00
CA SER A 526 -33.60 -2.22 14.93
C SER A 526 -32.31 -2.51 15.69
N GLU A 527 -32.29 -3.72 16.23
CA GLU A 527 -31.50 -4.21 17.36
C GLU A 527 -29.98 -4.25 17.17
N LYS A 528 -29.26 -4.23 18.31
CA LYS A 528 -27.83 -4.57 18.37
C LYS A 528 -27.68 -6.09 18.20
N GLN A 529 -26.73 -6.54 17.39
CA GLN A 529 -26.12 -7.86 17.55
C GLN A 529 -24.61 -7.75 17.75
N ASN A 530 -24.14 -8.25 18.89
CA ASN A 530 -22.72 -8.40 19.19
C ASN A 530 -22.19 -9.69 18.53
N SER A 531 -20.98 -9.65 17.99
CA SER A 531 -20.23 -10.87 17.63
C SER A 531 -18.77 -10.76 18.09
N ASN A 532 -18.48 -11.39 19.23
CA ASN A 532 -17.13 -11.62 19.72
C ASN A 532 -16.64 -12.99 19.21
N CYS A 533 -15.45 -13.03 18.59
CA CYS A 533 -14.50 -14.15 18.65
C CYS A 533 -13.12 -13.53 18.42
N LEU A 534 -12.17 -13.54 19.37
CA LEU A 534 -11.55 -14.67 20.08
C LEU A 534 -10.72 -15.57 19.16
N ILE A 535 -9.44 -15.19 19.15
CA ILE A 535 -8.21 -15.94 18.87
C ILE A 535 -8.30 -17.45 19.17
N ASN A 536 -7.84 -18.24 18.21
CA ASN A 536 -6.83 -19.30 18.38
C ASN A 536 -5.95 -19.31 17.11
#